data_AF-A0A6A5AT20-F1
#
_entry.id   AF-A0A6A5AT20-F1
#
_cell.length_a   1.000
_cell.length_b   1.000
_cell.length_c   1.000
_cell.angle_alpha   90.00
_cell.angle_beta   90.00
_cell.angle_gamma   90.00
#
_symmetry.space_group_name_H-M   'P 1'
#
loop_
_entity.id
_entity.type
_entity.pdbx_description
1 polymer ?
#
loop_
_entity_poly.entity_id
_entity_poly.type
_entity_poly.pdbx_seq_one_letter_code
_entity_poly.pdbx_strand_id
1 'polypeptide(L)'
;MYATITEEDYDDITNYIRQERPRSLTKEERLDILRLHAEFRRNNARNVSATIARLLGRSSKTIKEVWSDYLRTKKIVVAPPPSNHQTRPTRIPRTHVVSSMVRQFIRQRSMTRVRTVAKDVMAVLVDAGIIQCDVNERDSVA
;
A
#
# COMPACT_ATOMS: atom_id res chain seq x y z
N MET A 1 -33.45 32.68 -12.91
CA MET A 1 -33.82 31.39 -13.52
C MET A 1 -32.76 30.39 -13.06
N TYR A 2 -33.10 29.44 -12.19
CA TYR A 2 -32.13 28.39 -11.84
C TYR A 2 -32.00 27.49 -13.06
N ALA A 3 -30.79 27.35 -13.61
CA ALA A 3 -30.55 26.42 -14.70
C ALA A 3 -30.74 25.00 -14.14
N THR A 4 -31.82 24.34 -14.55
CA THR A 4 -31.98 22.91 -14.32
C THR A 4 -30.92 22.21 -15.16
N ILE A 5 -30.06 21.45 -14.50
CA ILE A 5 -29.06 20.62 -15.18
C ILE A 5 -29.77 19.49 -15.93
N THR A 6 -29.34 19.18 -17.15
CA THR A 6 -29.85 18.02 -17.88
C THR A 6 -29.20 16.73 -17.34
N GLU A 7 -29.80 15.57 -17.57
CA GLU A 7 -29.20 14.29 -17.15
C GLU A 7 -27.86 14.03 -17.86
N GLU A 8 -27.73 14.45 -19.12
CA GLU A 8 -26.49 14.35 -19.89
C GLU A 8 -25.37 15.20 -19.26
N ASP A 9 -25.67 16.45 -18.90
CA ASP A 9 -24.71 17.33 -18.20
C ASP A 9 -24.31 16.75 -16.84
N TYR A 10 -25.24 16.11 -16.12
CA TYR A 10 -24.96 15.47 -14.84
C TYR A 10 -23.99 14.29 -15.00
N ASP A 11 -24.23 13.43 -15.98
CA ASP A 11 -23.37 12.28 -16.27
C ASP A 11 -21.98 12.73 -16.73
N ASP A 12 -21.89 13.76 -17.57
CA ASP A 12 -20.61 14.32 -18.02
C ASP A 12 -19.79 14.88 -16.87
N ILE A 13 -20.41 15.66 -15.97
CA ILE A 13 -19.74 16.21 -14.80
C ILE A 13 -19.29 15.10 -13.84
N THR A 14 -20.13 14.10 -13.58
CA THR A 14 -19.76 13.00 -12.67
C THR A 14 -18.65 12.13 -13.25
N ASN A 15 -18.64 11.92 -14.57
CA ASN A 15 -17.56 11.25 -15.28
C ASN A 15 -16.25 12.03 -15.23
N TYR A 16 -16.29 13.36 -15.46
CA TYR A 16 -15.12 14.22 -15.33
C TYR A 16 -14.51 14.16 -13.93
N ILE A 17 -15.34 14.29 -12.88
CA ILE A 17 -14.90 14.17 -11.48
C ILE A 17 -14.24 12.81 -11.22
N ARG A 18 -14.79 11.73 -11.79
CA ARG A 18 -14.23 10.38 -11.64
C ARG A 18 -12.87 10.23 -12.32
N GLN A 19 -12.62 10.93 -13.42
CA GLN A 19 -11.34 10.91 -14.13
C GLN A 19 -10.27 11.72 -13.40
N GLU A 20 -10.60 12.93 -12.94
CA GLU A 20 -9.65 13.82 -12.28
C GLU A 20 -9.31 13.39 -10.84
N ARG A 21 -10.24 12.74 -10.14
CA ARG A 21 -10.00 12.39 -8.74
C ARG A 21 -9.01 11.23 -8.60
N PRO A 22 -8.07 11.32 -7.64
CA PRO A 22 -7.21 10.21 -7.30
C PRO A 22 -8.03 9.02 -6.74
N ARG A 23 -7.52 7.81 -6.95
CA ARG A 23 -8.14 6.60 -6.39
C ARG A 23 -8.12 6.59 -4.87
N SER A 24 -7.05 7.12 -4.26
CA SER A 24 -6.92 7.25 -2.80
C SER A 24 -7.66 8.48 -2.29
N LEU A 25 -8.36 8.34 -1.16
CA LEU A 25 -8.99 9.46 -0.47
C LEU A 25 -7.94 10.43 0.07
N THR A 26 -7.99 11.67 -0.40
CA THR A 26 -7.19 12.78 0.11
C THR A 26 -7.61 13.16 1.53
N LYS A 27 -6.79 13.98 2.19
CA LYS A 27 -7.12 14.54 3.52
C LYS A 27 -8.41 15.36 3.48
N GLU A 28 -8.53 16.21 2.47
CA GLU A 28 -9.67 17.11 2.29
C GLU A 28 -10.96 16.33 2.04
N GLU A 29 -10.93 15.30 1.16
CA GLU A 29 -12.11 14.44 0.97
C GLU A 29 -12.55 13.73 2.26
N ARG A 30 -11.60 13.32 3.12
CA ARG A 30 -11.94 12.73 4.44
C ARG A 30 -12.59 13.75 5.37
N LEU A 31 -12.12 15.01 5.35
CA LEU A 31 -12.71 16.11 6.12
C LEU A 31 -14.15 16.39 5.64
N ASP A 32 -14.37 16.45 4.33
CA ASP A 32 -15.67 16.67 3.74
C ASP A 32 -16.66 15.56 4.09
N ILE A 33 -16.22 14.29 4.03
CA ILE A 33 -17.03 13.14 4.48
C ILE A 33 -17.46 13.30 5.93
N LEU A 34 -16.57 13.74 6.83
CA LEU A 34 -16.90 13.95 8.24
C LEU A 34 -17.87 15.12 8.43
N ARG A 35 -17.67 16.22 7.70
CA ARG A 35 -18.57 17.38 7.74
C ARG A 35 -19.97 16.99 7.30
N LEU A 36 -20.10 16.26 6.19
CA LEU A 36 -21.38 15.76 5.69
C LEU A 36 -22.03 14.79 6.68
N HIS A 37 -21.25 13.90 7.29
CA HIS A 37 -21.75 13.02 8.32
C HIS A 37 -22.33 13.78 9.52
N ALA A 38 -21.64 14.82 9.99
CA ALA A 38 -22.10 15.64 11.10
C ALA A 38 -23.42 16.34 10.75
N GLU A 39 -23.51 16.95 9.57
CA GLU A 39 -24.70 17.68 9.12
C GLU A 39 -25.92 16.77 8.95
N PHE A 40 -25.78 15.67 8.21
CA PHE A 40 -26.89 14.74 7.96
C PHE A 40 -27.34 14.03 9.24
N ARG A 41 -26.43 13.71 10.16
CA ARG A 41 -26.80 13.10 11.45
C ARG A 41 -27.46 14.11 12.38
N ARG A 42 -27.03 15.38 12.38
CA ARG A 42 -27.71 16.45 13.13
C ARG A 42 -29.16 16.63 12.67
N ASN A 43 -29.41 16.49 11.36
CA ASN A 43 -30.73 16.62 10.77
C ASN A 43 -31.54 15.30 10.79
N ASN A 44 -31.11 14.29 11.57
CA ASN A 44 -31.74 12.97 11.69
C ASN A 44 -32.05 12.27 10.34
N ALA A 45 -31.21 12.51 9.33
CA ALA A 45 -31.40 11.89 8.03
C ALA A 45 -31.24 10.36 8.13
N ARG A 46 -32.15 9.62 7.48
CA ARG A 46 -32.00 8.17 7.31
C ARG A 46 -30.94 7.90 6.24
N ASN A 47 -30.25 6.76 6.34
CA ASN A 47 -29.28 6.29 5.34
C ASN A 47 -28.13 7.27 5.01
N VAL A 48 -27.63 8.02 6.01
CA VAL A 48 -26.58 9.04 5.85
C VAL A 48 -25.42 8.60 4.97
N SER A 49 -24.83 7.42 5.25
CA SER A 49 -23.68 6.93 4.48
C SER A 49 -24.00 6.61 3.02
N ALA A 50 -25.24 6.25 2.68
CA ALA A 50 -25.64 5.97 1.30
C ALA A 50 -25.87 7.28 0.53
N THR A 51 -26.48 8.28 1.18
CA THR A 51 -26.65 9.62 0.61
C THR A 51 -25.31 10.27 0.30
N ILE A 52 -24.37 10.23 1.26
CA ILE A 52 -23.00 10.76 1.06
C ILE A 52 -22.27 9.98 -0.04
N ALA A 53 -22.46 8.65 -0.12
CA ALA A 53 -21.86 7.81 -1.16
C ALA A 53 -22.29 8.25 -2.56
N ARG A 54 -23.58 8.53 -2.73
CA ARG A 54 -24.12 9.08 -3.98
C ARG A 54 -23.58 10.47 -4.28
N LEU A 55 -23.58 11.37 -3.30
CA LEU A 55 -23.14 12.76 -3.49
C LEU A 55 -21.65 12.88 -3.82
N LEU A 56 -20.80 12.06 -3.18
CA LEU A 56 -19.36 12.11 -3.38
C LEU A 56 -18.85 11.12 -4.45
N GLY A 57 -19.69 10.25 -4.99
CA GLY A 57 -19.27 9.22 -5.95
C GLY A 57 -18.28 8.21 -5.34
N ARG A 58 -18.38 7.92 -4.04
CA ARG A 58 -17.50 6.98 -3.32
C ARG A 58 -18.31 5.81 -2.76
N SER A 59 -17.64 4.68 -2.51
CA SER A 59 -18.33 3.51 -1.96
C SER A 59 -18.86 3.78 -0.54
N SER A 60 -20.04 3.25 -0.22
CA SER A 60 -20.61 3.38 1.14
C SER A 60 -19.71 2.76 2.20
N LYS A 61 -18.97 1.69 1.85
CA LYS A 61 -17.97 1.06 2.72
C LYS A 61 -16.89 2.07 3.14
N THR A 62 -16.27 2.75 2.18
CA THR A 62 -15.23 3.75 2.43
C THR A 62 -15.72 4.89 3.33
N ILE A 63 -16.94 5.37 3.10
CA ILE A 63 -17.53 6.45 3.91
C ILE A 63 -17.77 6.00 5.35
N LYS A 64 -18.31 4.79 5.55
CA LYS A 64 -18.49 4.21 6.89
C LYS A 64 -17.16 3.99 7.61
N GLU A 65 -16.13 3.55 6.89
CA GLU A 65 -14.78 3.37 7.43
C GLU A 65 -14.20 4.70 7.92
N VAL A 66 -14.25 5.76 7.10
CA VAL A 66 -13.76 7.10 7.51
C VAL A 66 -14.46 7.60 8.77
N TRP A 67 -15.78 7.44 8.85
CA TRP A 67 -16.56 7.81 10.03
C TRP A 67 -16.16 6.99 11.27
N SER A 68 -16.05 5.66 11.12
CA SER A 68 -15.67 4.75 12.20
C SER A 68 -14.26 5.02 12.71
N ASP A 69 -13.31 5.24 11.81
CA ASP A 69 -11.91 5.56 12.12
C ASP A 69 -11.81 6.86 12.90
N TYR A 70 -12.57 7.89 12.51
CA TYR A 70 -12.62 9.15 13.24
C TYR A 70 -13.26 8.98 14.61
N LEU A 71 -14.34 8.21 14.75
CA LEU A 71 -14.94 7.95 16.07
C LEU A 71 -13.97 7.23 17.01
N ARG A 72 -13.17 6.29 16.49
CA ARG A 72 -12.18 5.52 17.26
C ARG A 72 -10.94 6.33 17.64
N THR A 73 -10.39 7.11 16.70
CA THR A 73 -9.07 7.76 16.87
C THR A 73 -9.14 9.25 17.15
N LYS A 74 -10.29 9.90 16.86
CA LYS A 74 -10.49 11.36 16.86
C LYS A 74 -9.48 12.12 16.00
N LYS A 75 -8.85 11.43 15.04
CA LYS A 75 -7.85 11.99 14.13
C LYS A 75 -8.14 11.52 12.71
N ILE A 76 -7.75 12.33 11.74
CA ILE A 76 -7.85 11.98 10.33
C ILE A 76 -6.52 11.39 9.91
N VAL A 77 -6.50 10.07 9.76
CA VAL A 77 -5.34 9.34 9.24
C VAL A 77 -5.52 9.21 7.74
N VAL A 78 -4.67 9.91 6.99
CA VAL A 78 -4.54 9.68 5.54
C VAL A 78 -3.60 8.49 5.38
N ALA A 79 -4.11 7.38 4.87
CA ALA A 79 -3.24 6.30 4.46
C ALA A 79 -2.35 6.84 3.33
N PRO A 80 -1.02 6.84 3.47
CA PRO A 80 -0.16 7.16 2.36
C PRO A 80 -0.48 6.20 1.20
N PRO A 81 -0.42 6.66 -0.06
CA PRO A 81 -0.63 5.77 -1.19
C PRO A 81 0.30 4.56 -1.04
N PRO A 82 -0.16 3.34 -1.37
CA PRO A 82 0.68 2.16 -1.33
C PRO A 82 1.88 2.42 -2.24
N SER A 83 3.02 2.72 -1.62
CA SER A 83 4.26 2.96 -2.31
C SER A 83 5.26 1.93 -1.86
N ASN A 84 6.03 1.39 -2.81
CA ASN A 84 7.09 0.42 -2.58
C ASN A 84 8.32 1.05 -1.88
N HIS A 85 8.15 2.10 -1.07
CA HIS A 85 9.22 2.72 -0.30
C HIS A 85 9.66 1.89 0.91
N GLN A 86 8.82 0.95 1.35
CA GLN A 86 9.18 0.06 2.45
C GLN A 86 9.94 -1.13 1.87
N THR A 87 11.27 -1.07 1.94
CA THR A 87 12.13 -2.21 1.69
C THR A 87 11.79 -3.31 2.70
N ARG A 88 11.30 -4.45 2.22
CA ARG A 88 11.12 -5.63 3.08
C ARG A 88 12.47 -6.00 3.69
N PRO A 89 12.53 -6.33 5.00
CA PRO A 89 13.77 -6.79 5.61
C PRO A 89 14.22 -8.07 4.91
N THR A 90 15.36 -8.03 4.24
CA THR A 90 15.98 -9.20 3.63
C THR A 90 16.94 -9.85 4.63
N ARG A 91 16.96 -11.19 4.70
CA ARG A 91 17.89 -11.95 5.55
C ARG A 91 19.36 -11.59 5.30
N ILE A 92 19.66 -11.14 4.08
CA ILE A 92 20.98 -10.67 3.67
C ILE A 92 20.93 -9.14 3.57
N PRO A 93 21.79 -8.40 4.29
CA PRO A 93 21.90 -6.96 4.11
C PRO A 93 22.24 -6.61 2.66
N ARG A 94 21.45 -5.73 2.04
CA ARG A 94 21.69 -5.27 0.67
C ARG A 94 22.80 -4.22 0.65
N THR A 95 24.03 -4.63 0.96
CA THR A 95 25.21 -3.77 0.97
C THR A 95 26.09 -4.02 -0.26
N HIS A 96 26.86 -3.00 -0.65
CA HIS A 96 27.82 -3.12 -1.76
C HIS A 96 28.90 -4.17 -1.47
N VAL A 97 29.33 -4.28 -0.21
CA VAL A 97 30.35 -5.23 0.25
C VAL A 97 29.92 -6.68 -0.03
N VAL A 98 28.70 -7.05 0.38
CA VAL A 98 28.14 -8.39 0.13
C VAL A 98 28.02 -8.66 -1.37
N SER A 99 27.54 -7.68 -2.13
CA SER A 99 27.34 -7.81 -3.58
C SER A 99 28.67 -7.97 -4.33
N SER A 100 29.71 -7.23 -3.92
CA SER A 100 31.05 -7.31 -4.50
C SER A 100 31.70 -8.66 -4.20
N MET A 101 31.58 -9.14 -2.97
CA MET A 101 32.12 -10.42 -2.52
C MET A 101 31.52 -11.61 -3.30
N VAL A 102 30.19 -11.66 -3.43
CA VAL A 102 29.51 -12.72 -4.19
C VAL A 102 29.91 -12.68 -5.67
N ARG A 103 29.98 -11.48 -6.28
CA ARG A 103 30.43 -11.33 -7.68
C ARG A 103 31.87 -11.79 -7.87
N GLN A 104 32.77 -11.46 -6.96
CA GLN A 104 34.17 -11.88 -7.02
C GLN A 104 34.30 -13.39 -6.91
N PHE A 105 33.56 -14.02 -5.99
CA PHE A 105 33.53 -15.47 -5.84
C PHE A 105 33.04 -16.18 -7.11
N ILE A 106 31.92 -15.72 -7.69
CA ILE A 106 31.37 -16.30 -8.93
C ILE A 106 32.37 -16.11 -10.08
N ARG A 107 33.03 -14.95 -10.18
CA ARG A 107 34.04 -14.68 -11.21
C ARG A 107 35.24 -15.62 -11.09
N GLN A 108 35.76 -15.84 -9.88
CA GLN A 108 36.88 -16.76 -9.64
C GLN A 108 36.53 -18.20 -10.03
N ARG A 109 35.36 -18.70 -9.61
CA ARG A 109 34.88 -20.04 -9.94
C ARG A 109 34.60 -20.23 -11.44
N SER A 110 34.09 -19.20 -12.11
CA SER A 110 33.86 -19.20 -13.54
C SER A 110 35.17 -19.26 -14.34
N MET A 111 36.22 -18.57 -13.90
CA MET A 111 37.55 -18.67 -14.53
C MET A 111 38.12 -20.09 -14.46
N THR A 112 37.87 -20.81 -13.37
CA THR A 112 38.27 -22.22 -13.20
C THR A 112 37.28 -23.22 -13.83
N ARG A 113 36.26 -22.72 -14.56
CA ARG A 113 35.14 -23.51 -15.14
C ARG A 113 34.43 -24.42 -14.14
N VAL A 114 34.41 -24.05 -12.86
CA VAL A 114 33.70 -24.78 -11.81
C VAL A 114 32.27 -24.26 -11.74
N ARG A 115 31.30 -25.17 -11.79
CA ARG A 115 29.88 -24.85 -11.61
C ARG A 115 29.66 -24.26 -10.21
N THR A 116 28.98 -23.11 -10.14
CA THR A 116 28.57 -22.49 -8.88
C THR A 116 27.10 -22.75 -8.60
N VAL A 117 26.79 -23.32 -7.44
CA VAL A 117 25.43 -23.55 -6.96
C VAL A 117 25.12 -22.57 -5.81
N ALA A 118 23.84 -22.29 -5.57
CA ALA A 118 23.42 -21.43 -4.46
C ALA A 118 23.99 -21.86 -3.09
N LYS A 119 24.19 -23.18 -2.89
CA LYS A 119 24.84 -23.73 -1.69
C LYS A 119 26.28 -23.21 -1.51
N ASP A 120 27.04 -23.07 -2.60
CA ASP A 120 28.42 -22.57 -2.56
C ASP A 120 28.44 -21.08 -2.20
N VAL A 121 27.49 -20.32 -2.74
CA VAL A 121 27.32 -18.90 -2.39
C VAL A 121 26.89 -18.73 -0.93
N MET A 122 26.00 -19.59 -0.43
CA MET A 122 25.66 -19.60 1.00
C MET A 122 26.86 -19.94 1.88
N ALA A 123 27.68 -20.93 1.52
CA ALA A 123 28.88 -21.28 2.28
C ALA A 123 29.83 -20.09 2.42
N VAL A 124 30.04 -19.31 1.36
CA VAL A 124 30.87 -18.10 1.39
C VAL A 124 30.27 -17.00 2.27
N LEU A 125 28.95 -16.84 2.25
CA LEU A 125 28.26 -15.85 3.08
C LEU A 125 28.25 -16.22 4.57
N VAL A 126 28.30 -17.52 4.87
CA VAL A 126 28.41 -18.05 6.24
C VAL A 126 29.83 -17.92 6.76
N ASP A 127 30.83 -18.27 5.93
CA ASP A 127 32.25 -18.11 6.25
C ASP A 127 32.62 -16.65 6.53
N ALA A 128 32.04 -15.72 5.76
CA ALA A 128 32.18 -14.28 5.99
C ALA A 128 31.39 -13.75 7.21
N GLY A 129 30.64 -14.59 7.94
CA GLY A 129 29.86 -14.21 9.11
C GLY A 129 28.63 -13.34 8.80
N ILE A 130 28.21 -13.26 7.54
CA ILE A 130 27.10 -12.39 7.07
C ILE A 130 25.75 -13.07 7.30
N ILE A 131 25.73 -14.40 7.30
CA ILE A 131 24.54 -15.21 7.55
C ILE A 131 24.86 -16.24 8.62
N GLN A 132 24.00 -16.34 9.63
CA GLN A 132 23.94 -17.51 10.50
C GLN A 132 22.95 -18.50 9.87
N CYS A 133 23.45 -19.68 9.48
CA CYS A 133 22.60 -20.80 9.08
C CYS A 133 22.89 -22.00 9.97
N ASP A 134 21.83 -22.64 10.44
CA ASP A 134 21.96 -23.94 11.07
C ASP A 134 22.02 -24.98 9.95
N VAL A 135 23.21 -25.48 9.66
CA VAL A 135 23.43 -26.45 8.55
C VAL A 135 22.86 -27.83 8.91
N ASN A 136 22.38 -28.01 10.14
CA ASN A 136 21.97 -29.30 10.71
C ASN A 136 20.45 -29.53 10.77
N GLU A 137 19.63 -28.58 10.34
CA GLU A 137 18.17 -28.78 10.23
C GLU A 137 17.85 -29.49 8.90
N ARG A 138 18.26 -30.76 8.79
CA ARG A 138 17.66 -31.68 7.82
C ARG A 138 16.39 -32.24 8.45
N ASP A 139 15.29 -32.04 7.74
CA ASP A 139 13.99 -32.70 7.90
C ASP A 139 13.20 -32.32 9.17
N SER A 140 12.42 -31.23 9.10
CA SER A 140 11.17 -31.09 9.88
C SER A 140 10.31 -29.92 9.37
N VAL A 141 9.78 -30.00 8.16
CA VAL A 141 8.46 -29.40 7.87
C VAL A 141 7.74 -30.31 6.87
N ALA A 142 6.85 -31.15 7.41
CA ALA A 142 5.75 -31.77 6.69
C ALA A 142 4.63 -30.75 6.45
#